data_AF-A0AAE1G948-F1
#
_entry.id   AF-A0AAE1G948-F1
#
_cell.length_a   1.000
_cell.length_b   1.000
_cell.length_c   1.000
_cell.angle_alpha   90.00
_cell.angle_beta   90.00
_cell.angle_gamma   90.00
#
_symmetry.space_group_name_H-M   'P 1'
#
loop_
_entity.id
_entity.type
_entity.pdbx_description
1 polymer ?
#
loop_
_entity_poly.entity_id
_entity_poly.type
_entity_poly.pdbx_seq_one_letter_code
_entity_poly.pdbx_strand_id
1 'polypeptide(L)'
;MEEEVGKWTNAVLRQFLKARSIPYSGYNKNDLVSMVKTAKNNPGIVEILENDDTSEVNDRRRTVEIDGQQVTFPDPYLLTMWDSNLLTLPPFTTPYCLIYLISKMGWSANRITGYEKERGYQMFLNKHIWKVLVKPVDHGRTFVKGSCTRQTAQTESPYEVWGLLSSGGTIEAAGCQCTGDDGGCKHVVALMFAVADFVTKNGLLGDTPTCTGLPCQWNVPRRKARQELAANIDFRKDTGIQRPFPPRSEYYKSHNSSDSFSSSDLLQEFMAVSGQRSSYAMVLNPPSQGSPREDLLSPVQR
;
A
#
# COMPACT_ATOMS: atom_id res chain seq x y z
N MET A 1 -38.21 -27.56 16.41
CA MET A 1 -36.98 -27.09 15.73
C MET A 1 -37.10 -25.71 15.06
N GLU A 2 -38.30 -25.23 14.71
CA GLU A 2 -38.48 -23.97 13.96
C GLU A 2 -38.39 -22.68 14.78
N GLU A 3 -38.59 -22.75 16.11
CA GLU A 3 -38.60 -21.61 17.03
C GLU A 3 -37.20 -21.10 17.45
N GLU A 4 -36.14 -21.88 17.22
CA GLU A 4 -34.79 -21.50 17.69
C GLU A 4 -34.05 -20.55 16.75
N VAL A 5 -34.32 -20.60 15.45
CA VAL A 5 -33.61 -19.79 14.44
C VAL A 5 -33.92 -18.29 14.60
N GLY A 6 -35.12 -17.95 15.08
CA GLY A 6 -35.50 -16.54 15.33
C GLY A 6 -34.68 -15.88 16.45
N LYS A 7 -34.09 -16.68 17.35
CA LYS A 7 -33.24 -16.20 18.45
C LYS A 7 -31.78 -15.98 18.05
N TRP A 8 -31.38 -16.41 16.85
CA TRP A 8 -30.00 -16.26 16.38
C TRP A 8 -29.64 -14.78 16.13
N THR A 9 -28.38 -14.45 16.37
CA THR A 9 -27.83 -13.13 16.05
C THR A 9 -27.60 -13.01 14.54
N ASN A 10 -27.58 -11.79 14.02
CA ASN A 10 -27.32 -11.54 12.60
C ASN A 10 -25.98 -12.12 12.12
N ALA A 11 -24.97 -12.18 13.00
CA ALA A 11 -23.68 -12.77 12.69
C ALA A 11 -23.81 -14.28 12.42
N VAL A 12 -24.52 -15.00 13.30
CA VAL A 12 -24.73 -16.45 13.18
C VAL A 12 -25.56 -16.80 11.95
N LEU A 13 -26.61 -16.03 11.66
CA LEU A 13 -27.44 -16.22 10.45
C LEU A 13 -26.60 -16.05 9.17
N ARG A 14 -25.76 -15.02 9.10
CA ARG A 14 -24.88 -14.76 7.95
C ARG A 14 -23.81 -15.84 7.81
N GLN A 15 -23.25 -16.30 8.92
CA GLN A 15 -22.27 -17.39 8.90
C GLN A 15 -22.88 -18.70 8.39
N PHE A 16 -24.10 -19.04 8.80
CA PHE A 16 -24.83 -20.22 8.32
C PHE A 16 -25.09 -20.18 6.81
N LEU A 17 -25.51 -19.02 6.28
CA LEU A 17 -25.76 -18.82 4.85
C LEU A 17 -24.45 -18.78 4.05
N LYS A 18 -23.40 -18.18 4.61
CA LYS A 18 -22.04 -18.17 4.03
C LYS A 18 -21.50 -19.59 3.85
N ALA A 19 -21.63 -20.45 4.86
CA ALA A 19 -21.18 -21.85 4.82
C ALA A 19 -21.92 -22.72 3.79
N ARG A 20 -23.01 -22.20 3.20
CA ARG A 20 -23.84 -22.90 2.20
C ARG A 20 -23.87 -22.16 0.86
N SER A 21 -22.97 -21.19 0.67
CA SER A 21 -22.88 -20.31 -0.52
C SER A 21 -24.19 -19.64 -0.92
N ILE A 22 -25.00 -19.28 0.07
CA ILE A 22 -26.23 -18.52 -0.15
C ILE A 22 -25.90 -17.03 0.00
N PRO A 23 -26.15 -16.18 -1.02
CA PRO A 23 -25.89 -14.74 -0.93
C PRO A 23 -26.78 -14.11 0.15
N TYR A 24 -26.18 -13.32 1.05
CA TYR A 24 -26.87 -12.74 2.22
C TYR A 24 -26.68 -11.21 2.34
N SER A 25 -26.05 -10.56 1.37
CA SER A 25 -25.82 -9.11 1.38
C SER A 25 -27.11 -8.33 1.11
N GLY A 26 -27.43 -7.33 1.94
CA GLY A 26 -28.58 -6.43 1.75
C GLY A 26 -29.89 -6.89 2.37
N TYR A 27 -29.95 -8.09 2.95
CA TYR A 27 -31.17 -8.64 3.56
C TYR A 27 -31.33 -8.22 5.03
N ASN A 28 -32.59 -8.01 5.43
CA ASN A 28 -32.94 -7.70 6.82
C ASN A 28 -32.93 -8.99 7.68
N LYS A 29 -33.03 -8.87 9.01
CA LYS A 29 -32.97 -10.04 9.91
C LYS A 29 -34.08 -11.06 9.64
N ASN A 30 -35.29 -10.62 9.33
CA ASN A 30 -36.43 -11.51 9.08
C ASN A 30 -36.24 -12.30 7.78
N ASP A 31 -35.71 -11.65 6.75
CA ASP A 31 -35.36 -12.27 5.47
C ASP A 31 -34.27 -13.33 5.68
N LEU A 32 -33.22 -13.00 6.45
CA LEU A 32 -32.14 -13.95 6.78
C LEU A 32 -32.68 -15.18 7.54
N VAL A 33 -33.59 -14.99 8.49
CA VAL A 33 -34.22 -16.10 9.22
C VAL A 33 -35.06 -16.97 8.27
N SER A 34 -35.82 -16.37 7.36
CA SER A 34 -36.58 -17.08 6.33
C SER A 34 -35.67 -17.92 5.44
N MET A 35 -34.58 -17.32 4.95
CA MET A 35 -33.59 -18.01 4.10
C MET A 35 -32.92 -19.18 4.82
N VAL A 36 -32.56 -19.02 6.10
CA VAL A 36 -31.98 -20.11 6.91
C VAL A 36 -32.98 -21.24 7.13
N LYS A 37 -34.27 -20.94 7.34
CA LYS A 37 -35.33 -21.96 7.46
C LYS A 37 -35.49 -22.74 6.15
N THR A 38 -35.58 -22.04 5.02
CA THR A 38 -35.65 -22.64 3.69
C THR A 38 -34.43 -23.52 3.41
N ALA A 39 -33.24 -23.05 3.78
CA ALA A 39 -32.01 -23.81 3.61
C ALA A 39 -31.95 -25.07 4.50
N LYS A 40 -32.45 -25.01 5.74
CA LYS A 40 -32.55 -26.19 6.63
C LYS A 40 -33.55 -27.23 6.12
N ASN A 41 -34.64 -26.78 5.49
CA ASN A 41 -35.69 -27.66 4.99
C ASN A 41 -35.34 -28.26 3.62
N ASN A 42 -34.25 -27.85 2.99
CA ASN A 42 -33.80 -28.37 1.70
C ASN A 42 -32.52 -29.23 1.88
N PRO A 43 -32.63 -30.57 1.85
CA PRO A 43 -31.49 -31.47 2.04
C PRO A 43 -30.45 -31.41 0.90
N GLY A 44 -30.75 -30.73 -0.21
CA GLY A 44 -29.79 -30.50 -1.30
C GLY A 44 -28.80 -29.35 -1.03
N ILE A 45 -29.01 -28.55 0.02
CA ILE A 45 -28.13 -27.44 0.39
C ILE A 45 -27.15 -27.93 1.47
N VAL A 46 -26.08 -28.54 1.01
CA VAL A 46 -25.02 -29.08 1.86
C VAL A 46 -24.08 -27.95 2.28
N GLU A 47 -23.54 -28.07 3.50
CA GLU A 47 -22.48 -27.20 3.96
C GLU A 47 -21.25 -27.40 3.08
N ILE A 48 -20.81 -26.34 2.41
CA ILE A 48 -19.59 -26.37 1.63
C ILE A 48 -18.45 -26.20 2.63
N LEU A 49 -17.81 -27.33 2.97
CA LEU A 49 -16.48 -27.35 3.58
C LEU A 49 -15.47 -26.92 2.50
N GLU A 50 -15.61 -25.71 1.96
CA GLU A 50 -14.51 -25.09 1.23
C GLU A 50 -13.40 -24.90 2.27
N ASN A 51 -12.31 -25.66 2.12
CA ASN A 51 -11.07 -25.33 2.80
C ASN A 51 -10.80 -23.85 2.49
N ASP A 52 -10.58 -23.06 3.53
CA ASP A 52 -10.32 -21.65 3.37
C ASP A 52 -8.93 -21.48 2.73
N ASP A 53 -8.89 -21.56 1.40
CA ASP A 53 -7.70 -21.42 0.55
C ASP A 53 -6.95 -20.12 0.84
N THR A 54 -7.56 -19.16 1.55
CA THR A 54 -6.90 -17.92 1.99
C THR A 54 -5.68 -18.20 2.87
N SER A 55 -5.73 -19.22 3.72
CA SER A 55 -4.60 -19.62 4.56
C SER A 55 -3.44 -20.16 3.72
N GLU A 56 -3.74 -21.09 2.80
CA GLU A 56 -2.74 -21.68 1.91
C GLU A 56 -2.15 -20.63 0.94
N VAL A 57 -2.96 -19.71 0.43
CA VAL A 57 -2.49 -18.59 -0.42
C VAL A 57 -1.59 -17.64 0.38
N ASN A 58 -1.91 -17.36 1.64
CA ASN A 58 -1.06 -16.55 2.51
C ASN A 58 0.28 -17.26 2.81
N ASP A 59 0.25 -18.56 3.05
CA ASP A 59 1.45 -19.37 3.27
C ASP A 59 2.33 -19.39 2.02
N ARG A 60 1.76 -19.73 0.87
CA ARG A 60 2.46 -19.72 -0.43
C ARG A 60 3.11 -18.37 -0.72
N ARG A 61 2.46 -17.26 -0.36
CA ARG A 61 3.00 -15.90 -0.55
C ARG A 61 4.20 -15.61 0.36
N ARG A 62 4.21 -16.17 1.57
CA ARG A 62 5.28 -16.01 2.56
C ARG A 62 6.37 -17.08 2.43
N THR A 63 6.22 -18.02 1.51
CA THR A 63 7.24 -19.00 1.17
C THR A 63 8.20 -18.40 0.16
N VAL A 64 9.45 -18.25 0.57
CA VAL A 64 10.54 -17.71 -0.26
C VAL A 64 11.63 -18.76 -0.41
N GLU A 65 12.23 -18.83 -1.58
CA GLU A 65 13.40 -19.68 -1.83
C GLU A 65 14.67 -18.97 -1.35
N ILE A 66 15.37 -19.58 -0.38
CA ILE A 66 16.62 -19.09 0.21
C ILE A 66 17.64 -20.24 0.13
N ASP A 67 18.76 -20.00 -0.55
CA ASP A 67 19.84 -21.00 -0.73
C ASP A 67 19.35 -22.37 -1.25
N GLY A 68 18.35 -22.35 -2.14
CA GLY A 68 17.72 -23.55 -2.73
C GLY A 68 16.74 -24.27 -1.81
N GLN A 69 16.42 -23.71 -0.64
CA GLN A 69 15.40 -24.21 0.29
C GLN A 69 14.18 -23.29 0.31
N GLN A 70 12.99 -23.88 0.33
CA GLN A 70 11.77 -23.11 0.54
C GLN A 70 11.56 -22.87 2.04
N VAL A 71 11.53 -21.60 2.42
CA VAL A 71 11.33 -21.16 3.80
C VAL A 71 10.02 -20.38 3.88
N THR A 72 9.08 -20.86 4.70
CA THR A 72 7.81 -20.17 4.96
C THR A 72 7.94 -19.31 6.21
N PHE A 73 7.85 -17.99 6.03
CA PHE A 73 7.91 -17.04 7.15
C PHE A 73 6.61 -17.00 7.95
N PRO A 74 6.64 -16.69 9.26
CA PRO A 74 5.46 -16.65 10.13
C PRO A 74 4.46 -15.54 9.74
N ASP A 75 3.21 -15.67 10.20
CA ASP A 75 2.13 -14.80 9.71
C ASP A 75 2.27 -13.40 10.32
N PRO A 76 2.50 -12.35 9.52
CA PRO A 76 2.68 -10.99 10.03
C PRO A 76 1.45 -10.45 10.78
N TYR A 77 0.27 -11.03 10.60
CA TYR A 77 -0.92 -10.67 11.37
C TYR A 77 -0.94 -11.32 12.77
N LEU A 78 -0.19 -12.41 12.97
CA LEU A 78 -0.09 -13.14 14.24
C LEU A 78 1.17 -12.77 15.05
N LEU A 79 2.14 -12.10 14.43
CA LEU A 79 3.36 -11.66 15.09
C LEU A 79 3.09 -10.56 16.13
N THR A 80 3.72 -10.69 17.30
CA THR A 80 3.74 -9.69 18.39
C THR A 80 5.12 -9.03 18.51
N MET A 81 5.29 -8.04 19.40
CA MET A 81 6.58 -7.36 19.64
C MET A 81 7.17 -6.68 18.40
N TRP A 82 6.38 -5.79 17.80
CA TRP A 82 6.83 -4.94 16.71
C TRP A 82 7.61 -3.73 17.23
N ASP A 83 8.66 -3.34 16.52
CA ASP A 83 9.45 -2.15 16.84
C ASP A 83 8.98 -0.95 16.01
N SER A 84 8.97 0.23 16.62
CA SER A 84 8.75 1.51 15.94
C SER A 84 10.05 2.15 15.44
N ASN A 85 11.20 1.63 15.85
CA ASN A 85 12.50 2.12 15.42
C ASN A 85 12.82 1.63 14.00
N LEU A 86 12.55 2.50 13.04
CA LEU A 86 12.76 2.22 11.62
C LEU A 86 14.24 2.32 11.18
N LEU A 87 15.17 2.64 12.08
CA LEU A 87 16.60 2.73 11.76
C LEU A 87 17.23 1.36 11.47
N THR A 88 16.55 0.27 11.81
CA THR A 88 16.98 -1.11 11.51
C THR A 88 16.54 -1.58 10.12
N LEU A 89 15.94 -0.71 9.31
CA LEU A 89 15.55 -1.06 7.95
C LEU A 89 16.78 -1.31 7.07
N PRO A 90 16.71 -2.30 6.16
CA PRO A 90 17.74 -2.46 5.14
C PRO A 90 17.76 -1.24 4.21
N PRO A 91 18.86 -1.02 3.46
CA PRO A 91 18.92 0.02 2.44
C PRO A 91 17.81 -0.23 1.41
N PHE A 92 16.88 0.70 1.30
CA PHE A 92 15.65 0.53 0.55
C PHE A 92 15.30 1.83 -0.16
N THR A 93 15.17 1.78 -1.49
CA THR A 93 14.91 2.95 -2.36
C THR A 93 13.79 2.67 -3.35
N THR A 94 13.29 3.72 -4.00
CA THR A 94 12.22 3.65 -5.00
C THR A 94 12.45 2.59 -6.09
N PRO A 95 13.66 2.43 -6.66
CA PRO A 95 13.93 1.34 -7.61
C PRO A 95 13.60 -0.06 -7.09
N TYR A 96 13.85 -0.37 -5.82
CA TYR A 96 13.48 -1.68 -5.26
C TYR A 96 11.96 -1.90 -5.28
N CYS A 97 11.17 -0.85 -5.01
CA CYS A 97 9.72 -0.88 -5.17
C CYS A 97 9.33 -1.21 -6.61
N LEU A 98 9.91 -0.52 -7.59
CA LEU A 98 9.57 -0.69 -9.01
C LEU A 98 9.99 -2.08 -9.52
N ILE A 99 11.17 -2.58 -9.13
CA ILE A 99 11.64 -3.92 -9.49
C ILE A 99 10.67 -4.99 -8.97
N TYR A 100 10.21 -4.87 -7.73
CA TYR A 100 9.21 -5.79 -7.18
C TYR A 100 7.91 -5.77 -7.99
N LEU A 101 7.41 -4.58 -8.32
CA LEU A 101 6.16 -4.44 -9.07
C LEU A 101 6.26 -5.02 -10.49
N ILE A 102 7.42 -4.91 -11.14
CA ILE A 102 7.63 -5.52 -12.46
C ILE A 102 7.82 -7.03 -12.33
N SER A 103 8.74 -7.48 -11.48
CA SER A 103 9.20 -8.87 -11.42
C SER A 103 8.18 -9.81 -10.77
N LYS A 104 7.50 -9.36 -9.71
CA LYS A 104 6.56 -10.18 -8.93
C LYS A 104 5.10 -9.88 -9.25
N MET A 105 4.77 -8.62 -9.52
CA MET A 105 3.37 -8.20 -9.75
C MET A 105 3.03 -8.02 -11.24
N GLY A 106 4.00 -8.22 -12.15
CA GLY A 106 3.76 -8.19 -13.59
C GLY A 106 3.34 -6.83 -14.12
N TRP A 107 3.75 -5.72 -13.50
CA TRP A 107 3.43 -4.39 -14.01
C TRP A 107 4.06 -4.15 -15.38
N SER A 108 3.27 -3.61 -16.30
CA SER A 108 3.73 -3.25 -17.64
C SER A 108 4.64 -2.03 -17.62
N ALA A 109 5.46 -1.90 -18.66
CA ALA A 109 6.40 -0.79 -18.80
C ALA A 109 5.74 0.58 -18.71
N ASN A 110 4.63 0.77 -19.43
CA ASN A 110 3.85 2.01 -19.42
C ASN A 110 3.30 2.35 -18.04
N ARG A 111 2.94 1.34 -17.25
CA ARG A 111 2.43 1.53 -15.89
C ARG A 111 3.54 1.98 -14.95
N ILE A 112 4.75 1.45 -15.12
CA ILE A 112 5.91 1.83 -14.32
C ILE A 112 6.39 3.23 -14.69
N THR A 113 6.50 3.59 -15.97
CA THR A 113 6.89 4.95 -16.36
C THR A 113 5.86 5.99 -15.89
N GLY A 114 4.59 5.58 -15.78
CA GLY A 114 3.51 6.37 -15.20
C GLY A 114 3.27 6.16 -13.70
N TYR A 115 4.19 5.56 -12.93
CA TYR A 115 3.94 5.16 -11.54
C TYR A 115 3.47 6.31 -10.64
N GLU A 116 3.90 7.54 -10.94
CA GLU A 116 3.49 8.72 -10.18
C GLU A 116 1.98 8.98 -10.26
N LYS A 117 1.34 8.56 -11.36
CA LYS A 117 -0.11 8.70 -11.56
C LYS A 117 -0.89 7.53 -10.94
N GLU A 118 -0.20 6.47 -10.52
CA GLU A 118 -0.85 5.30 -9.93
C GLU A 118 -1.46 5.63 -8.57
N ARG A 119 -2.63 5.04 -8.30
CA ARG A 119 -3.37 5.27 -7.05
C ARG A 119 -2.54 4.94 -5.81
N GLY A 120 -1.67 3.93 -5.89
CA GLY A 120 -0.80 3.56 -4.77
C GLY A 120 0.20 4.66 -4.41
N TYR A 121 0.86 5.25 -5.42
CA TYR A 121 1.76 6.37 -5.21
C TYR A 121 1.01 7.63 -4.72
N GLN A 122 -0.17 7.90 -5.27
CA GLN A 122 -1.03 9.00 -4.81
C GLN A 122 -1.47 8.82 -3.35
N MET A 123 -1.74 7.59 -2.89
CA MET A 123 -2.03 7.32 -1.49
C MET A 123 -0.83 7.57 -0.57
N PHE A 124 0.38 7.25 -1.05
CA PHE A 124 1.63 7.60 -0.36
C PHE A 124 1.79 9.12 -0.24
N LEU A 125 1.63 9.87 -1.34
CA LEU A 125 1.72 11.34 -1.33
C LEU A 125 0.72 11.97 -0.36
N ASN A 126 -0.51 11.45 -0.34
CA ASN A 126 -1.58 11.88 0.54
C ASN A 126 -1.46 11.35 1.99
N LYS A 127 -0.34 10.69 2.35
CA LYS A 127 -0.04 10.20 3.70
C LYS A 127 -1.12 9.28 4.28
N HIS A 128 -1.67 8.40 3.44
CA HIS A 128 -2.61 7.37 3.88
C HIS A 128 -1.96 6.26 4.72
N ILE A 129 -0.63 6.14 4.67
CA ILE A 129 0.14 5.19 5.47
C ILE A 129 0.66 5.90 6.73
N TRP A 130 0.43 5.27 7.87
CA TRP A 130 0.92 5.72 9.17
C TRP A 130 1.24 4.52 10.07
N LYS A 131 1.93 4.78 11.18
CA LYS A 131 2.39 3.75 12.14
C LYS A 131 3.11 2.61 11.44
N VAL A 132 4.21 2.96 10.76
CA VAL A 132 5.11 1.95 10.20
C VAL A 132 5.89 1.32 11.35
N LEU A 133 5.93 -0.01 11.35
CA LEU A 133 6.57 -0.84 12.34
C LEU A 133 7.45 -1.86 11.64
N VAL A 134 8.52 -2.29 12.31
CA VAL A 134 9.47 -3.25 11.78
C VAL A 134 9.66 -4.42 12.74
N LYS A 135 9.98 -5.57 12.18
CA LYS A 135 10.32 -6.76 12.94
C LYS A 135 11.35 -7.59 12.18
N PRO A 136 12.60 -7.68 12.69
CA PRO A 136 13.57 -8.63 12.18
C PRO A 136 13.06 -10.07 12.36
N VAL A 137 13.39 -10.92 11.40
CA VAL A 137 13.02 -12.33 11.31
C VAL A 137 14.27 -13.11 10.89
N ASP A 138 14.16 -14.43 10.89
CA ASP A 138 15.24 -15.34 10.51
C ASP A 138 15.74 -15.08 9.06
N HIS A 139 16.90 -15.63 8.73
CA HIS A 139 17.54 -15.51 7.42
C HIS A 139 17.83 -14.05 6.97
N GLY A 140 18.04 -13.14 7.94
CA GLY A 140 18.34 -11.75 7.66
C GLY A 140 17.21 -11.04 6.91
N ARG A 141 15.96 -11.39 7.22
CA ARG A 141 14.76 -10.75 6.68
C ARG A 141 14.13 -9.84 7.70
N THR A 142 13.44 -8.82 7.23
CA THR A 142 12.73 -7.86 8.08
C THR A 142 11.32 -7.68 7.56
N PHE A 143 10.33 -7.98 8.41
CA PHE A 143 8.97 -7.56 8.15
C PHE A 143 8.83 -6.06 8.40
N VAL A 144 8.12 -5.40 7.51
CA VAL A 144 7.63 -4.04 7.68
C VAL A 144 6.12 -4.08 7.64
N LYS A 145 5.46 -3.45 8.60
CA LYS A 145 4.01 -3.36 8.71
C LYS A 145 3.58 -1.91 8.80
N GLY A 146 2.48 -1.53 8.16
CA GLY A 146 1.91 -0.20 8.24
C GLY A 146 0.39 -0.22 8.30
N SER A 147 -0.18 0.83 8.90
CA SER A 147 -1.62 1.06 8.91
C SER A 147 -2.01 1.97 7.74
N CYS A 148 -2.98 1.53 6.93
CA CYS A 148 -3.47 2.27 5.77
C CYS A 148 -4.91 2.73 5.96
N THR A 149 -5.14 4.03 5.85
CA THR A 149 -6.48 4.64 5.95
C THR A 149 -7.35 4.22 4.76
N ARG A 150 -8.54 3.68 5.06
CA ARG A 150 -9.52 3.27 4.05
C ARG A 150 -10.05 4.47 3.27
N GLN A 151 -10.18 4.33 1.95
CA GLN A 151 -10.71 5.39 1.08
C GLN A 151 -12.24 5.47 1.10
N THR A 152 -12.93 4.34 1.20
CA THR A 152 -14.40 4.23 1.05
C THR A 152 -15.15 4.10 2.37
N ALA A 153 -14.51 3.59 3.42
CA ALA A 153 -15.09 3.37 4.74
C ALA A 153 -14.19 3.94 5.83
N GLN A 154 -14.11 5.28 5.91
CA GLN A 154 -13.18 5.98 6.81
C GLN A 154 -13.45 5.76 8.30
N THR A 155 -14.65 5.28 8.66
CA THR A 155 -15.05 4.95 10.04
C THR A 155 -14.65 3.52 10.45
N GLU A 156 -14.27 2.67 9.50
CA GLU A 156 -13.80 1.32 9.79
C GLU A 156 -12.31 1.31 10.15
N SER A 157 -11.86 0.21 10.76
CA SER A 157 -10.46 0.03 11.13
C SER A 157 -9.54 0.13 9.90
N PRO A 158 -8.39 0.79 10.00
CA PRO A 158 -7.43 0.87 8.89
C PRO A 158 -7.03 -0.53 8.40
N TYR A 159 -6.66 -0.65 7.13
CA TYR A 159 -6.06 -1.90 6.64
C TYR A 159 -4.67 -2.06 7.22
N GLU A 160 -4.36 -3.24 7.72
CA GLU A 160 -2.97 -3.61 7.96
C GLU A 160 -2.33 -4.10 6.66
N VAL A 161 -1.17 -3.53 6.37
CA VAL A 161 -0.39 -3.80 5.16
C VAL A 161 1.01 -4.20 5.60
N TRP A 162 1.63 -5.15 4.92
CA TRP A 162 2.97 -5.60 5.26
C TRP A 162 3.83 -5.89 4.03
N GLY A 163 5.15 -5.90 4.23
CA GLY A 163 6.15 -6.37 3.27
C GLY A 163 7.28 -7.11 3.99
N LEU A 164 7.86 -8.09 3.32
CA LEU A 164 9.03 -8.85 3.73
C LEU A 164 10.22 -8.36 2.91
N LEU A 165 11.19 -7.75 3.59
CA LEU A 165 12.40 -7.21 2.99
C LEU A 165 13.59 -8.12 3.26
N SER A 166 14.45 -8.29 2.25
CA SER A 166 15.77 -8.87 2.43
C SER A 166 16.75 -7.90 3.07
N SER A 167 17.85 -8.41 3.61
CA SER A 167 18.98 -7.60 4.10
C SER A 167 19.55 -6.67 3.02
N GLY A 168 19.41 -7.03 1.74
CA GLY A 168 19.79 -6.22 0.59
C GLY A 168 18.72 -5.24 0.11
N GLY A 169 17.57 -5.12 0.79
CA GLY A 169 16.50 -4.20 0.42
C GLY A 169 15.53 -4.70 -0.65
N THR A 170 15.68 -5.93 -1.14
CA THR A 170 14.71 -6.49 -2.08
C THR A 170 13.42 -6.88 -1.37
N ILE A 171 12.28 -6.62 -2.00
CA ILE A 171 10.98 -7.08 -1.51
C ILE A 171 10.76 -8.51 -2.00
N GLU A 172 10.56 -9.44 -1.08
CA GLU A 172 10.35 -10.85 -1.42
C GLU A 172 8.86 -11.22 -1.46
N ALA A 173 8.11 -10.65 -0.52
CA ALA A 173 6.68 -10.85 -0.38
C ALA A 173 6.03 -9.60 0.21
N ALA A 174 4.76 -9.38 -0.07
CA ALA A 174 3.97 -8.33 0.56
C ALA A 174 2.49 -8.71 0.58
N GLY A 175 1.71 -8.11 1.46
CA GLY A 175 0.29 -8.40 1.58
C GLY A 175 -0.50 -7.31 2.28
N CYS A 176 -1.81 -7.42 2.20
CA CYS A 176 -2.76 -6.45 2.73
C CYS A 176 -4.07 -7.13 3.14
N GLN A 177 -4.74 -6.61 4.16
CA GLN A 177 -6.07 -7.07 4.57
C GLN A 177 -7.22 -6.62 3.64
N CYS A 178 -6.92 -6.12 2.43
CA CYS A 178 -7.95 -5.66 1.52
C CYS A 178 -8.51 -6.82 0.70
N THR A 179 -9.75 -6.73 0.25
CA THR A 179 -10.44 -7.81 -0.49
C THR A 179 -9.75 -8.20 -1.81
N GLY A 180 -8.99 -7.28 -2.42
CA GLY A 180 -8.23 -7.52 -3.64
C GLY A 180 -6.73 -7.64 -3.40
N ASP A 181 -6.32 -8.36 -2.35
CA ASP A 181 -4.90 -8.54 -2.03
C ASP A 181 -4.23 -9.60 -2.90
N ASP A 182 -3.41 -9.12 -3.82
CA ASP A 182 -2.51 -9.89 -4.68
C ASP A 182 -1.03 -9.71 -4.28
N GLY A 183 -0.74 -8.94 -3.22
CA GLY A 183 0.62 -8.51 -2.86
C GLY A 183 1.14 -7.32 -3.67
N GLY A 184 0.33 -6.78 -4.59
CA GLY A 184 0.63 -5.61 -5.44
C GLY A 184 -0.45 -4.54 -5.38
N CYS A 185 -1.40 -4.68 -4.45
CA CYS A 185 -2.51 -3.75 -4.31
C CYS A 185 -2.01 -2.33 -4.01
N LYS A 186 -2.86 -1.33 -4.28
CA LYS A 186 -2.53 0.09 -4.07
C LYS A 186 -2.04 0.41 -2.64
N HIS A 187 -2.48 -0.36 -1.63
CA HIS A 187 -2.05 -0.16 -0.24
C HIS A 187 -0.62 -0.65 -0.01
N VAL A 188 -0.26 -1.81 -0.58
CA VAL A 188 1.13 -2.33 -0.54
C VAL A 188 2.06 -1.35 -1.25
N VAL A 189 1.69 -0.90 -2.45
CA VAL A 189 2.46 0.11 -3.19
C VAL A 189 2.68 1.36 -2.33
N ALA A 190 1.63 1.89 -1.71
CA ALA A 190 1.73 3.05 -0.84
C ALA A 190 2.68 2.83 0.35
N LEU A 191 2.65 1.64 0.96
CA LEU A 191 3.56 1.27 2.05
C LEU A 191 5.01 1.25 1.57
N MET A 192 5.30 0.60 0.44
CA MET A 192 6.67 0.50 -0.09
C MET A 192 7.25 1.88 -0.39
N PHE A 193 6.51 2.75 -1.07
CA PHE A 193 6.97 4.13 -1.31
C PHE A 193 7.16 4.93 -0.01
N ALA A 194 6.33 4.70 1.02
CA ALA A 194 6.52 5.32 2.33
C ALA A 194 7.81 4.88 3.03
N VAL A 195 8.17 3.61 2.89
CA VAL A 195 9.42 3.06 3.45
C VAL A 195 10.63 3.60 2.69
N ALA A 196 10.58 3.65 1.35
CA ALA A 196 11.65 4.22 0.53
C ALA A 196 11.91 5.70 0.88
N ASP A 197 10.85 6.51 0.95
CA ASP A 197 10.94 7.92 1.33
C ASP A 197 11.57 8.11 2.72
N PHE A 198 11.25 7.23 3.67
CA PHE A 198 11.81 7.28 5.01
C PHE A 198 13.32 6.97 5.01
N VAL A 199 13.74 5.89 4.36
CA VAL A 199 15.15 5.48 4.33
C VAL A 199 16.01 6.54 3.64
N THR A 200 15.54 7.09 2.52
CA THR A 200 16.23 8.18 1.81
C THR A 200 16.35 9.44 2.67
N LYS A 201 15.27 9.87 3.34
CA LYS A 201 15.30 11.09 4.18
C LYS A 201 16.14 10.96 5.43
N ASN A 202 16.21 9.77 6.01
CA ASN A 202 16.92 9.53 7.26
C ASN A 202 18.40 9.17 7.05
N GLY A 203 18.91 9.22 5.81
CA GLY A 203 20.33 8.98 5.52
C GLY A 203 20.78 7.54 5.79
N LEU A 204 19.85 6.57 5.81
CA LEU A 204 20.16 5.16 6.04
C LEU A 204 20.94 4.51 4.87
N LEU A 205 21.13 5.26 3.77
CA LEU A 205 22.02 4.90 2.65
C LEU A 205 23.49 5.30 2.86
N GLY A 206 23.85 5.93 3.99
CA GLY A 206 25.24 6.30 4.29
C GLY A 206 25.66 7.69 3.79
N ASP A 207 24.74 8.48 3.24
CA ASP A 207 25.00 9.87 2.88
C ASP A 207 24.96 10.78 4.11
N THR A 208 25.92 11.70 4.19
CA THR A 208 26.02 12.70 5.26
C THR A 208 24.68 13.40 5.46
N PRO A 209 24.16 13.51 6.69
CA PRO A 209 22.88 14.16 6.92
C PRO A 209 22.99 15.61 6.46
N THR A 210 22.28 15.95 5.38
CA THR A 210 22.00 17.34 5.04
C THR A 210 21.23 17.97 6.22
N CYS A 211 21.16 19.29 6.33
CA CYS A 211 20.53 20.00 7.46
C CYS A 211 19.07 19.55 7.78
N THR A 212 18.44 18.78 6.87
CA THR A 212 17.14 18.11 6.98
C THR A 212 17.17 16.69 7.60
N GLY A 213 18.33 16.11 7.88
CA GLY A 213 18.53 14.79 8.51
C GLY A 213 18.46 14.81 10.04
N LEU A 214 18.20 15.96 10.64
CA LEU A 214 17.73 16.04 12.02
C LEU A 214 16.35 15.38 12.11
N PRO A 215 16.00 14.68 13.21
CA PRO A 215 14.72 13.99 13.34
C PRO A 215 13.57 14.95 13.04
N CYS A 216 12.85 14.67 11.95
CA CYS A 216 11.64 15.40 11.59
C CYS A 216 10.65 15.30 12.76
N GLN A 217 10.36 16.45 13.40
CA GLN A 217 9.45 16.54 14.53
C GLN A 217 8.02 16.21 14.08
N TRP A 218 7.65 14.93 14.15
CA TRP A 218 6.37 14.39 13.71
C TRP A 218 5.15 15.00 14.44
N ASN A 219 5.37 15.66 15.59
CA ASN A 219 4.33 16.18 16.49
C ASN A 219 4.23 17.72 16.56
N VAL A 220 4.71 18.46 15.55
CA VAL A 220 4.43 19.91 15.52
C VAL A 220 3.13 20.14 14.75
N PRO A 221 2.00 20.45 15.42
CA PRO A 221 0.82 20.90 14.70
C PRO A 221 1.19 22.13 13.85
N ARG A 222 0.80 22.12 12.57
CA ARG A 222 1.17 23.17 11.59
C ARG A 222 0.74 24.59 11.98
N ARG A 223 -0.05 24.75 13.05
CA ARG A 223 -0.45 26.02 13.65
C ARG A 223 -0.17 25.95 15.15
N LYS A 224 0.58 26.93 15.68
CA LYS A 224 0.56 27.21 17.12
C LYS A 224 -0.86 27.67 17.46
N ALA A 225 -1.63 26.84 18.16
CA ALA A 225 -2.90 27.29 18.70
C ALA A 225 -2.61 28.45 19.67
N ARG A 226 -3.29 29.58 19.51
CA ARG A 226 -3.30 30.62 20.53
C ARG A 226 -3.91 30.00 21.78
N GLN A 227 -3.15 29.90 22.86
CA GLN A 227 -3.68 29.42 24.12
C GLN A 227 -4.60 30.51 24.67
N GLU A 228 -5.89 30.21 24.80
CA GLU A 228 -6.88 31.05 25.49
C GLU A 228 -7.45 30.28 26.67
N LEU A 229 -7.83 31.00 27.72
CA LEU A 229 -8.50 30.42 28.88
C LEU A 229 -9.83 29.81 28.43
N ALA A 230 -10.17 28.63 28.97
CA ALA A 230 -11.41 27.92 28.60
C ALA A 230 -12.68 28.78 28.79
N ALA A 231 -12.66 29.74 29.73
CA ALA A 231 -13.73 30.69 29.96
C ALA A 231 -13.96 31.70 28.80
N ASN A 232 -12.96 31.90 27.93
CA ASN A 232 -13.01 32.84 26.81
C ASN A 232 -13.37 32.15 25.49
N ILE A 233 -13.55 30.84 25.48
CA ILE A 233 -13.97 30.10 24.28
C ILE A 233 -15.48 30.26 24.13
N ASP A 234 -15.89 31.15 23.23
CA ASP A 234 -17.31 31.35 22.95
C ASP A 234 -17.84 30.30 21.97
N PHE A 235 -18.71 29.42 22.46
CA PHE A 235 -19.32 28.34 21.68
C PHE A 235 -20.63 28.76 20.99
N ARG A 236 -21.07 30.03 21.14
CA ARG A 236 -22.30 30.55 20.56
C ARG A 236 -22.04 31.10 19.15
N LYS A 237 -22.04 30.19 18.18
CA LYS A 237 -22.09 30.35 16.70
C LYS A 237 -21.99 31.74 16.05
N ASP A 238 -21.05 31.79 15.09
CA ASP A 238 -21.20 32.29 13.71
C ASP A 238 -21.73 33.72 13.56
N THR A 239 -21.02 34.69 14.14
CA THR A 239 -21.06 36.05 13.64
C THR A 239 -20.39 36.06 12.27
N GLY A 240 -21.04 36.67 11.27
CA GLY A 240 -20.68 36.66 9.85
C GLY A 240 -19.32 37.26 9.48
N ILE A 241 -18.26 36.75 10.07
CA ILE A 241 -16.89 36.86 9.59
C ILE A 241 -16.91 36.21 8.21
N GLN A 242 -16.58 36.99 7.18
CA GLN A 242 -16.33 36.44 5.86
C GLN A 242 -15.47 35.20 6.04
N ARG A 243 -16.01 34.02 5.71
CA ARG A 243 -15.21 32.80 5.67
C ARG A 243 -13.97 33.17 4.86
N PRO A 244 -12.75 32.93 5.36
CA PRO A 244 -11.55 33.20 4.58
C PRO A 244 -11.82 32.62 3.19
N PHE A 245 -11.66 33.44 2.14
CA PHE A 245 -11.87 32.99 0.77
C PHE A 245 -11.22 31.61 0.63
N PRO A 246 -11.91 30.63 0.01
CA PRO A 246 -11.26 29.36 -0.28
C PRO A 246 -9.91 29.69 -0.93
N PRO A 247 -8.81 29.05 -0.51
CA PRO A 247 -7.49 29.42 -0.98
C PRO A 247 -7.55 29.49 -2.51
N ARG A 248 -7.31 30.68 -3.07
CA ARG A 248 -7.15 30.84 -4.52
C ARG A 248 -6.06 29.86 -4.97
N SER A 249 -6.18 29.33 -6.19
CA SER A 249 -5.21 28.39 -6.76
C SER A 249 -3.76 28.90 -6.65
N GLU A 250 -3.56 30.21 -6.59
CA GLU A 250 -2.27 30.88 -6.36
C GLU A 250 -1.63 30.58 -4.98
N TYR A 251 -2.41 30.22 -3.96
CA TYR A 251 -1.93 29.79 -2.64
C TYR A 251 -1.64 28.28 -2.56
N TYR A 252 -2.15 27.51 -3.52
CA TYR A 252 -1.55 26.23 -3.85
C TYR A 252 -0.29 26.54 -4.66
N LYS A 253 0.82 26.72 -3.96
CA LYS A 253 2.07 26.24 -4.57
C LYS A 253 1.81 24.76 -4.79
N SER A 254 1.54 24.35 -6.04
CA SER A 254 1.81 22.97 -6.42
C SER A 254 3.16 22.66 -5.80
N HIS A 255 3.31 21.54 -5.11
CA HIS A 255 4.65 21.06 -4.82
C HIS A 255 5.42 21.24 -6.12
N ASN A 256 6.40 22.15 -6.13
CA ASN A 256 7.24 22.30 -7.29
C ASN A 256 7.73 20.88 -7.53
N SER A 257 7.50 20.38 -8.72
CA SER A 257 8.06 19.14 -9.24
C SER A 257 9.59 19.18 -9.28
N SER A 258 10.24 20.05 -8.49
CA SER A 258 11.67 20.10 -8.30
C SER A 258 12.18 18.99 -7.37
N ASP A 259 11.30 18.37 -6.57
CA ASP A 259 11.57 17.09 -5.88
C ASP A 259 11.03 15.90 -6.69
N SER A 260 10.68 16.09 -7.97
CA SER A 260 10.64 14.93 -8.85
C SER A 260 12.07 14.46 -8.98
N PHE A 261 12.35 13.23 -8.54
CA PHE A 261 13.58 12.59 -8.96
C PHE A 261 13.61 12.70 -10.48
N SER A 262 14.65 13.32 -11.03
CA SER A 262 14.79 13.37 -12.48
C SER A 262 14.71 11.93 -12.98
N SER A 263 13.95 11.67 -14.05
CA SER A 263 13.85 10.32 -14.61
C SER A 263 15.24 9.72 -14.91
N SER A 264 16.26 10.56 -15.14
CA SER A 264 17.67 10.17 -15.25
C SER A 264 18.24 9.53 -13.98
N ASP A 265 17.89 10.07 -12.81
CA ASP A 265 18.47 9.68 -11.53
C ASP A 265 17.84 8.36 -11.06
N LEU A 266 16.54 8.21 -11.25
CA LEU A 266 15.84 6.93 -11.05
C LEU A 266 16.39 5.85 -11.99
N LEU A 267 16.67 6.19 -13.26
CA LEU A 267 17.29 5.26 -14.20
C LEU A 267 18.68 4.82 -13.74
N GLN A 268 19.50 5.75 -13.24
CA GLN A 268 20.83 5.46 -12.75
C GLN A 268 20.80 4.57 -11.50
N GLU A 269 19.96 4.88 -10.52
CA GLU A 269 19.78 4.02 -9.34
C GLU A 269 19.18 2.67 -9.73
N PHE A 270 18.25 2.63 -10.67
CA PHE A 270 17.67 1.39 -11.17
C PHE A 270 18.72 0.49 -11.83
N MET A 271 19.62 1.05 -12.62
CA MET A 271 20.76 0.30 -13.19
C MET A 271 21.76 -0.14 -12.12
N ALA A 272 21.94 0.63 -11.04
CA ALA A 272 22.78 0.25 -9.92
C ALA A 272 22.19 -0.94 -9.13
N VAL A 273 20.87 -0.96 -8.91
CA VAL A 273 20.19 -2.01 -8.15
C VAL A 273 19.96 -3.29 -8.98
N SER A 274 19.56 -3.15 -10.25
CA SER A 274 19.25 -4.30 -11.11
C SER A 274 20.46 -4.91 -11.83
N GLY A 275 21.63 -4.26 -11.72
CA GLY A 275 22.83 -4.57 -12.49
C GLY A 275 22.74 -4.06 -13.93
N GLN A 276 23.86 -3.61 -14.49
CA GLN A 276 23.96 -2.93 -15.81
C GLN A 276 23.40 -3.72 -17.03
N ARG A 277 22.94 -4.97 -16.85
CA ARG A 277 22.41 -5.85 -17.91
C ARG A 277 20.96 -6.27 -17.70
N SER A 278 20.22 -5.55 -16.86
CA SER A 278 18.82 -5.85 -16.60
C SER A 278 17.93 -5.48 -17.80
N SER A 279 17.14 -6.45 -18.29
CA SER A 279 16.12 -6.22 -19.33
C SER A 279 15.08 -5.16 -18.93
N TYR A 280 14.99 -4.85 -17.64
CA TYR A 280 14.11 -3.83 -17.09
C TYR A 280 14.62 -2.39 -17.31
N ALA A 281 15.89 -2.17 -17.64
CA ALA A 281 16.37 -0.82 -18.00
C ALA A 281 15.72 -0.31 -19.31
N MET A 282 15.43 -1.22 -20.25
CA MET A 282 14.71 -0.93 -21.50
C MET A 282 13.24 -0.55 -21.27
N VAL A 283 12.67 -0.93 -20.13
CA VAL A 283 11.28 -0.62 -19.75
C VAL A 283 11.15 0.85 -19.33
N LEU A 284 12.15 1.38 -18.62
CA LEU A 284 12.17 2.78 -18.18
C LEU A 284 12.61 3.75 -19.28
N ASN A 285 13.27 3.24 -20.33
CA ASN A 285 13.70 4.02 -21.48
C ASN A 285 13.38 3.27 -22.78
N PRO A 286 12.10 3.22 -23.20
CA PRO A 286 11.75 2.59 -24.46
C PRO A 286 12.48 3.33 -25.60
N PRO A 287 13.05 2.62 -26.60
CA PRO A 287 13.68 3.27 -27.73
C PRO A 287 12.67 4.24 -28.33
N SER A 288 13.05 5.52 -28.40
CA SER A 288 12.23 6.56 -29.02
C SER A 288 11.78 6.03 -30.37
N GLN A 289 10.48 5.87 -30.55
CA GLN A 289 9.89 5.68 -31.87
C GLN A 289 10.40 6.86 -32.70
N GLY A 290 11.37 6.59 -33.56
CA GLY A 290 11.99 7.62 -34.37
C GLY A 290 10.89 8.33 -35.14
N SER A 291 10.80 9.65 -34.97
CA SER A 291 10.18 10.50 -35.97
C SER A 291 10.68 10.06 -37.35
N PRO A 292 9.81 9.91 -38.37
CA PRO A 292 10.27 9.61 -39.72
C PRO A 292 11.36 10.62 -40.07
N ARG A 293 12.56 10.12 -40.35
CA ARG A 293 13.62 10.95 -40.93
C ARG A 293 13.05 11.45 -42.25
N GLU A 294 12.78 12.75 -42.34
CA GLU A 294 12.63 13.41 -43.62
C GLU A 294 13.93 13.17 -44.38
N ASP A 295 13.82 12.39 -45.44
CA ASP A 295 14.91 12.06 -46.33
C ASP A 295 15.56 13.33 -46.85
N LEU A 296 16.87 13.42 -46.62
CA LEU A 296 17.75 14.38 -47.25
C LEU A 296 17.68 14.15 -48.77
N LEU A 297 16.92 14.99 -49.46
CA LEU A 297 17.05 15.19 -50.90
C LEU A 297 18.46 15.73 -51.18
N SER A 298 19.34 14.84 -51.62
CA SER A 298 20.62 15.20 -52.24
C SER A 298 20.38 15.90 -53.58
N PRO A 299 20.98 17.07 -53.86
CA PRO A 299 20.91 17.67 -55.17
C PRO A 299 21.81 16.92 -56.14
N VAL A 300 21.23 16.55 -57.28
CA VAL A 300 21.89 15.98 -58.46
C VAL A 300 22.96 16.94 -58.96
N GLN A 301 24.22 16.50 -58.98
CA GLN A 301 25.29 17.21 -59.71
C GLN A 301 25.14 16.95 -61.21
N ARG A 302 25.21 18.03 -62.00
CA ARG A 302 25.45 17.99 -63.45
C ARG A 302 26.93 17.81 -63.73
#